data_AF-A0A442RZ70-F1
#
_entry.id   AF-A0A442RZ70-F1
#
_cell.length_a   1.000
_cell.length_b   1.000
_cell.length_c   1.000
_cell.angle_alpha   90.00
_cell.angle_beta   90.00
_cell.angle_gamma   90.00
#
_symmetry.space_group_name_H-M   'P 1'
#
loop_
_entity.id
_entity.type
_entity.pdbx_description
1 polymer ?
#
loop_
_entity_poly.entity_id
_entity_poly.type
_entity_poly.pdbx_seq_one_letter_code
_entity_poly.pdbx_strand_id
1 'polypeptide(L)'
;MADHHAHGSNRPSSIDRYTPDLFASDLPVTFEVIGEAKTPLDLETPRSTRQIAAFLDYLALRPNSSFYLSVPPFAIPRSRIILDRLIRPEHAKVKILVIDNA
;
A
#
# COMPACT_ATOMS: atom_id res chain seq x y z
N MET A 1 -0.30 11.28 -29.31
CA MET A 1 -0.42 9.86 -29.69
C MET A 1 -1.02 9.14 -28.50
N ALA A 2 -2.33 8.97 -28.56
CA ALA A 2 -3.10 8.29 -27.53
C ALA A 2 -3.19 6.83 -27.97
N ASP A 3 -2.64 5.93 -27.16
CA ASP A 3 -2.94 4.51 -27.28
C ASP A 3 -2.67 3.84 -25.93
N HIS A 4 -3.72 3.63 -25.13
CA HIS A 4 -3.73 2.59 -24.12
C HIS A 4 -5.16 2.26 -23.68
N HIS A 5 -5.96 1.80 -24.65
CA HIS A 5 -7.00 0.84 -24.34
C HIS A 5 -6.34 -0.52 -24.05
N ALA A 6 -5.96 -0.72 -22.80
CA ALA A 6 -5.71 -2.04 -22.24
C ALA A 6 -6.75 -2.32 -21.14
N HIS A 7 -8.01 -2.47 -21.53
CA HIS A 7 -9.01 -3.15 -20.69
C HIS A 7 -8.66 -4.64 -20.69
N GLY A 8 -7.71 -5.04 -19.85
CA GLY A 8 -7.07 -6.35 -19.99
C GLY A 8 -6.29 -6.85 -18.78
N SER A 9 -6.64 -6.44 -17.56
CA SER A 9 -6.46 -7.21 -16.32
C SER A 9 -6.89 -6.34 -15.13
N ASN A 10 -7.93 -6.73 -14.38
CA ASN A 10 -8.33 -6.10 -13.10
C ASN A 10 -7.26 -6.25 -11.99
N ARG A 11 -6.01 -6.51 -12.36
CA ARG A 11 -4.90 -6.74 -11.44
C ARG A 11 -4.00 -5.52 -11.46
N PRO A 12 -3.73 -4.90 -10.30
CA PRO A 12 -2.80 -3.78 -10.22
C PRO A 12 -1.45 -4.10 -10.84
N SER A 13 -0.80 -3.11 -11.46
CA SER A 13 0.60 -3.23 -11.87
C SER A 13 1.48 -3.51 -10.65
N SER A 14 2.49 -4.37 -10.80
CA SER A 14 3.40 -4.66 -9.71
C SER A 14 4.29 -3.45 -9.38
N ILE A 15 4.46 -3.19 -8.08
CA ILE A 15 5.34 -2.18 -7.49
C ILE A 15 6.48 -2.93 -6.83
N ASP A 16 7.70 -2.75 -7.34
CA ASP A 16 8.90 -3.50 -6.91
C ASP A 16 8.63 -5.01 -6.76
N ARG A 17 8.01 -5.61 -7.79
CA ARG A 17 7.64 -7.04 -7.85
C ARG A 17 6.51 -7.49 -6.90
N TYR A 18 5.93 -6.60 -6.12
CA TYR A 18 4.75 -6.87 -5.31
C TYR A 18 3.49 -6.34 -5.99
N THR A 19 2.42 -7.14 -6.02
CA THR A 19 1.12 -6.70 -6.53
C THR A 19 0.26 -6.34 -5.33
N PRO A 20 -0.21 -5.10 -5.19
CA PRO A 20 -1.12 -4.75 -4.11
C PRO A 20 -2.49 -5.41 -4.30
N ASP A 21 -3.20 -5.63 -3.20
CA ASP A 21 -4.58 -6.13 -3.23
C ASP A 21 -5.56 -5.10 -3.82
N LEU A 22 -5.28 -3.81 -3.58
CA LEU A 22 -6.04 -2.67 -4.12
C LEU A 22 -5.07 -1.61 -4.66
N PHE A 23 -5.38 -1.10 -5.86
CA PHE A 23 -4.72 0.07 -6.42
C PHE A 23 -5.76 0.98 -7.08
N ALA A 24 -5.69 2.28 -6.81
CA ALA A 24 -6.54 3.27 -7.45
C ALA A 24 -5.76 4.55 -7.73
N SER A 25 -6.01 5.14 -8.90
CA SER A 25 -5.45 6.41 -9.36
C SER A 25 -6.43 7.09 -10.32
N ASP A 26 -6.34 8.40 -10.46
CA ASP A 26 -7.09 9.17 -11.48
C ASP A 26 -6.23 9.57 -12.69
N LEU A 27 -6.86 10.20 -13.67
CA LEU A 27 -6.23 10.72 -14.89
C LEU A 27 -6.72 12.16 -15.16
N PRO A 28 -5.82 13.18 -15.19
CA PRO A 28 -4.39 13.10 -14.85
C PRO A 28 -4.18 12.71 -13.38
N VAL A 29 -3.05 12.09 -13.05
CA VAL A 29 -2.78 11.57 -11.70
C VAL A 29 -2.66 12.73 -10.71
N THR A 30 -3.69 12.91 -9.89
CA THR A 30 -3.72 13.84 -8.75
C THR A 30 -3.72 13.11 -7.40
N PHE A 31 -4.05 11.81 -7.38
CA PHE A 31 -3.95 10.96 -6.20
C PHE A 31 -3.57 9.51 -6.55
N GLU A 32 -3.03 8.79 -5.57
CA GLU A 32 -2.86 7.34 -5.64
C GLU A 32 -3.18 6.67 -4.30
N VAL A 33 -3.84 5.52 -4.37
CA VAL A 33 -4.21 4.70 -3.21
C VAL A 33 -3.68 3.28 -3.41
N ILE A 34 -2.99 2.77 -2.39
CA ILE A 34 -2.63 1.36 -2.28
C ILE A 34 -3.31 0.77 -1.05
N GLY A 35 -3.94 -0.39 -1.22
CA GLY A 35 -4.45 -1.20 -0.12
C GLY A 35 -3.82 -2.58 -0.11
N GLU A 36 -3.52 -3.08 1.09
CA GLU A 36 -2.98 -4.42 1.33
C GLU A 36 -3.67 -5.06 2.54
N ALA A 37 -4.04 -6.32 2.43
CA ALA A 37 -4.58 -7.11 3.54
C ALA A 37 -3.52 -8.09 4.09
N LYS A 38 -3.46 -8.24 5.41
CA LYS A 38 -2.57 -9.21 6.06
C LYS A 38 -3.27 -9.96 7.18
N THR A 39 -3.03 -11.28 7.23
CA THR A 39 -3.31 -12.05 8.43
C THR A 39 -2.28 -11.72 9.51
N PRO A 40 -2.54 -12.02 10.80
CA PRO A 40 -1.59 -11.78 11.88
C PRO A 40 -0.26 -12.52 11.67
N LEU A 41 -0.31 -13.75 11.14
CA LEU A 41 0.87 -14.55 10.84
C LEU A 41 1.68 -13.96 9.68
N ASP A 42 1.00 -13.53 8.62
CA ASP A 42 1.66 -12.96 7.45
C ASP A 42 2.31 -11.60 7.74
N LEU A 43 1.68 -10.80 8.60
CA LEU A 43 2.09 -9.44 8.92
C LEU A 43 3.54 -9.37 9.46
N GLU A 44 3.97 -10.39 10.20
CA GLU A 44 5.30 -10.42 10.82
C GLU A 44 6.40 -11.02 9.93
N THR A 45 6.04 -11.50 8.73
CA THR A 45 7.03 -12.13 7.85
C THR A 45 7.99 -11.09 7.26
N PRO A 46 9.28 -11.45 7.04
CA PRO A 46 10.23 -10.58 6.33
C PRO A 46 9.80 -10.21 4.90
N ARG A 47 8.90 -10.99 4.31
CA ARG A 47 8.30 -10.69 3.00
C ARG A 47 7.32 -9.53 3.11
N SER A 48 6.38 -9.59 4.06
CA SER A 48 5.40 -8.52 4.29
C SER A 48 6.09 -7.20 4.63
N THR A 49 7.15 -7.23 5.44
CA THR A 49 7.96 -6.04 5.74
C THR A 49 8.51 -5.38 4.48
N ARG A 50 9.10 -6.17 3.57
CA ARG A 50 9.65 -5.67 2.29
C ARG A 50 8.56 -5.17 1.35
N GLN A 51 7.43 -5.88 1.29
CA GLN A 51 6.29 -5.49 0.49
C GLN A 51 5.70 -4.15 0.93
N ILE A 52 5.43 -3.99 2.24
CA ILE A 52 4.89 -2.76 2.80
C ILE A 52 5.86 -1.60 2.57
N ALA A 53 7.16 -1.81 2.80
CA ALA A 53 8.18 -0.79 2.53
C ALA A 53 8.19 -0.35 1.06
N ALA A 54 8.13 -1.29 0.11
CA ALA A 54 8.08 -0.98 -1.31
C ALA A 54 6.85 -0.12 -1.68
N PHE A 55 5.70 -0.39 -1.09
CA PHE A 55 4.50 0.42 -1.30
C PHE A 55 4.62 1.82 -0.71
N LEU A 56 5.18 1.97 0.49
CA LEU A 56 5.44 3.28 1.10
C LEU A 56 6.44 4.10 0.28
N ASP A 57 7.51 3.47 -0.20
CA ASP A 57 8.54 4.10 -1.04
C ASP A 57 7.96 4.57 -2.38
N TYR A 58 7.10 3.75 -3.00
CA TYR A 58 6.39 4.14 -4.21
C TYR A 58 5.48 5.36 -3.98
N LEU A 59 4.66 5.32 -2.92
CA LEU A 59 3.70 6.39 -2.63
C LEU A 59 4.35 7.70 -2.21
N ALA A 60 5.56 7.67 -1.65
CA ALA A 60 6.29 8.88 -1.27
C ALA A 60 6.69 9.76 -2.46
N LEU A 61 6.78 9.18 -3.66
CA LEU A 61 7.12 9.88 -4.89
C LEU A 61 5.90 10.54 -5.56
N ARG A 62 4.73 10.51 -4.91
CA ARG A 62 3.43 10.77 -5.54
C ARG A 62 2.66 11.85 -4.80
N PRO A 63 1.97 12.75 -5.52
CA PRO A 63 1.11 13.73 -4.89
C PRO A 63 -0.11 13.04 -4.26
N ASN A 64 -0.53 13.51 -3.08
CA ASN A 64 -1.76 13.08 -2.40
C ASN A 64 -1.94 11.55 -2.33
N SER A 65 -0.96 10.83 -1.79
CA SER A 65 -0.98 9.37 -1.72
C SER A 65 -1.51 8.84 -0.39
N SER A 66 -2.18 7.67 -0.44
CA SER A 66 -2.65 6.96 0.76
C SER A 66 -2.30 5.47 0.72
N PHE A 67 -1.87 4.95 1.87
CA PHE A 67 -1.65 3.53 2.11
C PHE A 67 -2.65 3.02 3.16
N TYR A 68 -3.36 1.94 2.83
CA TYR A 68 -4.29 1.26 3.72
C TYR A 68 -3.80 -0.15 4.02
N LEU A 69 -3.61 -0.44 5.30
CA LEU A 69 -3.29 -1.79 5.79
C LEU A 69 -4.52 -2.38 6.50
N SER A 70 -5.11 -3.40 5.90
CA SER A 70 -6.27 -4.10 6.44
C SER A 70 -5.84 -5.34 7.24
N VAL A 71 -6.23 -5.40 8.51
CA VAL A 71 -5.88 -6.50 9.42
C VAL A 71 -7.05 -6.83 10.36
N PRO A 72 -7.09 -8.02 10.97
CA PRO A 72 -8.04 -8.31 12.05
C PRO A 72 -7.94 -7.30 13.20
N PRO A 73 -9.06 -6.95 13.88
CA PRO A 73 -9.07 -5.92 14.93
C PRO A 73 -7.99 -6.12 16.01
N PHE A 74 -7.77 -7.37 16.44
CA PHE A 74 -6.79 -7.71 17.47
C PHE A 74 -5.33 -7.54 17.00
N ALA A 75 -5.08 -7.44 15.69
CA ALA A 75 -3.76 -7.22 15.11
C ALA A 75 -3.44 -5.72 14.87
N ILE A 76 -4.41 -4.81 15.04
CA ILE A 76 -4.22 -3.36 14.83
C ILE A 76 -3.08 -2.76 15.66
N PRO A 77 -2.95 -3.04 16.98
CA PRO A 77 -1.85 -2.48 17.76
C PRO A 77 -0.49 -2.94 17.24
N ARG A 78 -0.42 -4.20 16.80
CA ARG A 78 0.81 -4.80 16.29
C ARG A 78 1.19 -4.27 14.91
N SER A 79 0.22 -4.09 14.02
CA SER A 79 0.47 -3.52 12.70
C SER A 79 0.97 -2.08 12.76
N ARG A 80 0.46 -1.27 13.70
CA ARG A 80 0.97 0.09 13.95
C ARG A 80 2.45 0.08 14.35
N ILE A 81 2.84 -0.78 15.29
CA ILE A 81 4.26 -0.92 15.70
C ILE A 81 5.15 -1.31 14.51
N ILE A 82 4.67 -2.17 13.61
CA ILE A 82 5.43 -2.56 12.41
C ILE A 82 5.54 -1.39 11.45
N LEU A 83 4.44 -0.66 11.20
CA LEU A 83 4.45 0.52 10.34
C LEU A 83 5.37 1.61 10.88
N ASP A 84 5.34 1.90 12.17
CA ASP A 84 6.21 2.90 12.80
C ASP A 84 7.71 2.59 12.59
N ARG A 85 8.08 1.32 12.46
CA ARG A 85 9.46 0.90 12.16
C ARG A 85 9.84 1.02 10.69
N LEU A 86 8.86 1.04 9.79
CA LEU A 86 9.05 1.11 8.35
C LEU A 86 8.96 2.54 7.82
N ILE A 87 8.20 3.40 8.51
CA ILE A 87 8.04 4.80 8.16
C ILE A 87 9.37 5.54 8.32
N ARG A 88 9.77 6.24 7.26
CA ARG A 88 10.95 7.10 7.18
C ARG A 88 10.52 8.55 6.90
N PRO A 89 11.40 9.56 7.10
CA PRO A 89 11.07 10.96 6.81
C PRO A 89 10.54 11.21 5.38
N GLU A 90 10.99 10.39 4.44
CA GLU A 90 10.56 10.38 3.03
C GLU A 90 9.04 10.16 2.88
N HIS A 91 8.45 9.39 3.78
CA HIS A 91 7.04 8.99 3.75
C HIS A 91 6.10 10.02 4.39
N ALA A 92 6.61 11.17 4.86
CA ALA A 92 5.83 12.15 5.63
C ALA A 92 4.56 12.68 4.92
N LYS A 93 4.50 12.57 3.58
CA LYS A 93 3.35 12.99 2.78
C LYS A 93 2.34 11.87 2.49
N VAL A 94 2.68 10.62 2.80
CA VAL A 94 1.80 9.47 2.59
C VAL A 94 0.80 9.39 3.75
N LYS A 95 -0.50 9.39 3.45
CA LYS A 95 -1.54 9.13 4.45
C LYS A 95 -1.58 7.64 4.76
N ILE A 96 -1.22 7.25 5.97
CA ILE A 96 -1.16 5.83 6.35
C ILE A 96 -2.32 5.53 7.30
N LEU A 97 -3.14 4.54 6.95
CA LEU A 97 -4.28 4.10 7.76
C LEU A 97 -4.23 2.59 7.98
N VAL A 98 -4.51 2.18 9.22
CA VAL A 98 -4.78 0.78 9.57
C VAL A 98 -6.29 0.64 9.76
N ILE A 99 -6.90 -0.28 9.04
CA ILE A 99 -8.34 -0.54 9.08
C ILE A 99 -8.61 -1.96 9.58
N ASP A 100 -9.70 -2.14 10.33
CA ASP A 100 -10.24 -3.45 10.65
C ASP A 100 -10.88 -4.10 9.42
N ASN A 101 -10.80 -5.43 9.35
CA ASN A 101 -11.48 -6.23 8.33
C ASN A 101 -12.64 -7.06 8.90
N ALA A 102 -13.21 -6.61 10.02
CA ALA A 102 -14.32 -7.28 10.71
C ALA A 102 -15.65 -7.14 9.96
#